data_AF-A0A1G0YSP9-F1
#
_entry.id   AF-A0A1G0YSP9-F1
#
_cell.length_a   1.000
_cell.length_b   1.000
_cell.length_c   1.000
_cell.angle_alpha   90.00
_cell.angle_beta   90.00
_cell.angle_gamma   90.00
#
_symmetry.space_group_name_H-M   'P 1'
#
loop_
_entity.id
_entity.type
_entity.pdbx_description
1 polymer ?
#
loop_
_entity_poly.entity_id
_entity_poly.type
_entity_poly.pdbx_seq_one_letter_code
_entity_poly.pdbx_strand_id
1 'polypeptide(L)'
;EKCPPGGVATVKALGALLGIDPTPYLAAAEANTRKASVAVIREAECIGCTKCIAACPVDAIIGTGKMMHAVIRHDCTGCGLCVAPCPVDCIEMQVQPEVSYDRGEARLRFQARQTRLLREEHQKQQSYRQKRQMSAQNEGDQNEVNAKQEYILQALARVKSKKPHISNSTL
;
A
#
# COMPACT_ATOMS: atom_id res chain seq x y z
N GLU A 1 -17.09 15.67 -12.79
CA GLU A 1 -16.81 14.87 -11.59
C GLU A 1 -15.32 14.70 -11.24
N LYS A 2 -14.37 15.09 -12.10
CA LYS A 2 -12.93 15.04 -11.77
C LYS A 2 -12.34 16.44 -11.92
N CYS A 3 -12.40 17.24 -10.86
CA CYS A 3 -11.58 18.44 -10.79
C CYS A 3 -10.14 18.05 -10.49
N PRO A 4 -9.15 18.67 -11.17
CA PRO A 4 -7.75 18.39 -10.92
C PRO A 4 -7.40 18.75 -9.47
N PRO A 5 -6.45 18.01 -8.86
CA PRO A 5 -6.02 18.29 -7.50
C PRO A 5 -5.54 19.75 -7.36
N GLY A 6 -5.90 20.39 -6.24
CA GLY A 6 -5.54 21.78 -5.92
C GLY A 6 -6.59 22.84 -6.27
N GLY A 7 -7.76 22.43 -6.77
CA GLY A 7 -8.98 23.24 -6.76
C GLY A 7 -8.89 24.51 -7.60
N VAL A 8 -9.56 25.57 -7.13
CA VAL A 8 -9.66 26.87 -7.82
C VAL A 8 -8.27 27.45 -8.17
N ALA A 9 -7.31 27.33 -7.25
CA ALA A 9 -5.95 27.84 -7.46
C ALA A 9 -5.26 27.15 -8.65
N THR A 10 -5.37 25.83 -8.75
CA THR A 10 -4.84 25.06 -9.88
C THR A 10 -5.51 25.46 -11.20
N VAL A 11 -6.85 25.60 -11.19
CA VAL A 11 -7.60 25.97 -12.41
C VAL A 11 -7.18 27.36 -12.93
N LYS A 12 -7.01 28.33 -12.04
CA LYS A 12 -6.49 29.66 -12.41
C LYS A 12 -5.07 29.59 -12.98
N ALA A 13 -4.18 28.83 -12.33
CA ALA A 13 -2.80 28.65 -12.79
C ALA A 13 -2.73 28.00 -14.18
N LEU A 14 -3.59 27.01 -14.45
CA LEU A 14 -3.69 26.37 -15.76
C LEU A 14 -4.19 27.35 -16.83
N GLY A 15 -5.24 28.13 -16.52
CA GLY A 15 -5.74 29.15 -17.46
C GLY A 15 -4.67 30.15 -17.86
N ALA A 16 -3.88 30.63 -16.90
CA ALA A 16 -2.75 31.53 -17.16
C ALA A 16 -1.66 30.89 -18.04
N LEU A 17 -1.30 29.62 -17.79
CA LEU A 17 -0.29 28.91 -18.59
C LEU A 17 -0.74 28.60 -20.02
N LEU A 18 -2.04 28.33 -20.19
CA LEU A 18 -2.60 27.93 -21.48
C LEU A 18 -3.16 29.12 -22.29
N GLY A 19 -3.22 30.32 -21.70
CA GLY A 19 -3.87 31.49 -22.32
C GLY A 19 -5.39 31.32 -22.47
N ILE A 20 -6.02 30.52 -21.60
CA ILE A 20 -7.45 30.22 -21.63
C ILE A 20 -8.11 30.88 -20.40
N ASP A 21 -9.26 31.53 -20.59
CA ASP A 21 -10.05 32.06 -19.47
C ASP A 21 -10.55 30.93 -18.55
N PRO A 22 -10.12 30.90 -17.27
CA PRO A 22 -10.53 29.86 -16.33
C PRO A 22 -11.92 30.10 -15.72
N THR A 23 -12.53 31.27 -15.92
CA THR A 23 -13.78 31.70 -15.26
C THR A 23 -14.91 30.67 -15.34
N PRO A 24 -15.20 30.04 -16.50
CA PRO A 24 -16.28 29.06 -16.62
C PRO A 24 -16.10 27.83 -15.72
N TYR A 25 -14.88 27.55 -15.26
CA TYR A 25 -14.53 26.35 -14.52
C TYR A 25 -14.43 26.57 -13.00
N LEU A 26 -14.45 27.82 -12.52
CA LEU A 26 -14.15 28.13 -11.11
C LEU A 26 -15.21 27.60 -10.14
N ALA A 27 -16.50 27.79 -10.46
CA ALA A 27 -17.59 27.31 -9.61
C ALA A 27 -17.58 25.78 -9.47
N ALA A 28 -17.34 25.08 -10.58
CA ALA A 28 -17.17 23.63 -10.56
C ALA A 28 -15.94 23.22 -9.76
N ALA A 29 -14.82 23.94 -9.90
CA ALA A 29 -13.61 23.66 -9.13
C ALA A 29 -13.84 23.81 -7.62
N GLU A 30 -14.52 24.86 -7.18
CA GLU A 30 -14.84 25.09 -5.78
C GLU A 30 -15.76 24.00 -5.21
N ALA A 31 -16.87 23.70 -5.89
CA ALA A 31 -17.84 22.69 -5.45
C ALA A 31 -17.25 21.28 -5.35
N ASN A 32 -16.23 20.96 -6.17
CA ASN A 32 -15.60 19.65 -6.21
C ASN A 32 -14.26 19.59 -5.47
N THR A 33 -13.80 20.71 -4.88
CA THR A 33 -12.56 20.71 -4.10
C THR A 33 -12.82 20.09 -2.73
N ARG A 34 -12.11 19.00 -2.42
CA ARG A 34 -12.16 18.40 -1.09
C ARG A 34 -11.58 19.37 -0.07
N LYS A 35 -12.23 19.46 1.09
CA LYS A 35 -11.69 20.17 2.26
C LYS A 35 -10.37 19.52 2.69
N ALA A 36 -9.50 20.32 3.31
CA ALA A 36 -8.33 19.79 3.97
C ALA A 36 -8.76 18.70 4.96
N SER A 37 -8.04 17.58 4.97
CA SER A 37 -8.37 16.46 5.84
C SER A 37 -7.13 15.64 6.16
N VAL A 38 -7.19 14.92 7.28
CA VAL A 38 -6.13 14.02 7.74
C VAL A 38 -6.75 12.65 8.01
N ALA A 39 -6.06 11.59 7.58
CA ALA A 39 -6.50 10.23 7.85
C ALA A 39 -6.30 9.89 9.34
N VAL A 40 -7.26 9.19 9.93
CA VAL A 40 -7.19 8.68 11.31
C VAL A 40 -7.58 7.21 11.30
N ILE A 41 -6.80 6.39 11.99
CA ILE A 41 -7.01 4.94 12.09
C ILE A 41 -7.67 4.64 13.44
N ARG A 42 -8.81 3.95 13.43
CA ARG A 42 -9.45 3.45 14.65
C ARG A 42 -8.64 2.28 15.19
N GLU A 43 -8.02 2.50 16.35
CA GLU A 43 -7.02 1.59 16.93
C GLU A 43 -7.59 0.21 17.24
N ALA A 44 -8.78 0.17 17.84
CA ALA A 44 -9.44 -1.07 18.26
C ALA A 44 -9.79 -2.03 17.11
N GLU A 45 -9.88 -1.52 15.88
CA GLU A 45 -10.30 -2.28 14.70
C GLU A 45 -9.12 -2.64 13.78
N CYS A 46 -7.97 -2.00 13.96
CA CYS A 46 -6.83 -2.20 13.08
C CYS A 46 -6.17 -3.59 13.28
N ILE A 47 -6.30 -4.46 12.28
CA ILE A 47 -5.70 -5.81 12.29
C ILE A 47 -4.23 -5.87 11.84
N GLY A 48 -3.60 -4.72 11.54
CA GLY A 48 -2.19 -4.71 11.10
C GLY A 48 -1.94 -5.35 9.72
N CYS A 49 -2.86 -5.21 8.75
CA CYS A 49 -2.75 -5.85 7.42
C CYS A 49 -1.76 -5.20 6.43
N THR A 50 -1.13 -4.09 6.79
CA THR A 50 -0.18 -3.25 6.02
C THR A 50 -0.64 -2.69 4.66
N LYS A 51 -1.87 -2.99 4.19
CA LYS A 51 -2.40 -2.48 2.91
C LYS A 51 -2.44 -0.95 2.83
N CYS A 52 -2.76 -0.26 3.94
CA CYS A 52 -2.79 1.20 3.98
C CYS A 52 -1.40 1.83 3.81
N ILE A 53 -0.33 1.19 4.31
CA ILE A 53 1.06 1.63 4.14
C ILE A 53 1.41 1.61 2.65
N ALA A 54 1.14 0.49 1.97
CA ALA A 54 1.39 0.36 0.54
C ALA A 54 0.56 1.34 -0.31
N ALA A 55 -0.58 1.83 0.18
CA ALA A 55 -1.39 2.81 -0.52
C ALA A 55 -0.88 4.26 -0.35
N CYS A 56 -0.21 4.58 0.76
CA CYS A 56 0.10 5.97 1.12
C CYS A 56 1.23 6.57 0.25
N PRO A 57 0.96 7.51 -0.67
CA PRO A 57 1.95 8.01 -1.65
C PRO A 57 3.18 8.69 -1.02
N VAL A 58 3.04 9.19 0.19
CA VAL A 58 4.05 9.97 0.93
C VAL A 58 4.58 9.24 2.16
N ASP A 59 4.29 7.95 2.30
CA ASP A 59 4.70 7.14 3.46
C ASP A 59 4.37 7.80 4.82
N ALA A 60 3.16 8.37 4.95
CA ALA A 60 2.69 9.01 6.19
C ALA A 60 2.07 8.01 7.19
N ILE A 61 2.01 6.72 6.85
CA ILE A 61 1.46 5.67 7.71
C ILE A 61 2.61 4.76 8.14
N ILE A 62 2.73 4.56 9.44
CA ILE A 62 3.77 3.73 10.06
C ILE A 62 3.16 2.56 10.84
N GLY A 63 3.92 1.48 10.95
CA GLY A 63 3.56 0.30 11.73
C GLY A 63 4.12 -0.97 11.08
N THR A 64 3.75 -2.12 11.63
CA THR A 64 4.21 -3.43 11.16
C THR A 64 3.07 -4.41 11.03
N GLY A 65 3.31 -5.53 10.35
CA GLY A 65 2.34 -6.59 10.21
C GLY A 65 1.84 -7.09 11.57
N LYS A 66 0.52 -7.30 11.68
CA LYS A 66 -0.16 -7.77 12.90
C LYS A 66 -0.09 -6.81 14.10
N MET A 67 0.31 -5.56 13.88
CA MET A 67 0.29 -4.50 14.89
C MET A 67 -0.53 -3.31 14.39
N MET A 68 -1.00 -2.46 15.31
CA MET A 68 -1.71 -1.23 14.97
C MET A 68 -0.81 -0.30 14.14
N HIS A 69 -1.41 0.36 13.14
CA HIS A 69 -0.74 1.39 12.35
C HIS A 69 -1.17 2.78 12.77
N ALA A 70 -0.25 3.75 12.70
CA ALA A 70 -0.49 5.14 13.03
C ALA A 70 -0.25 6.05 11.83
N VAL A 71 -0.98 7.18 11.78
CA VAL A 71 -0.81 8.22 10.77
C VAL A 71 0.02 9.35 11.36
N ILE A 72 1.12 9.71 10.69
CA ILE A 72 1.90 10.91 11.00
C ILE A 72 1.16 12.11 10.40
N ARG A 73 0.46 12.86 11.25
CA ARG A 73 -0.49 13.91 10.81
C ARG A 73 0.13 14.98 9.91
N HIS A 74 1.36 15.42 10.22
CA HIS A 74 2.04 16.47 9.45
C HIS A 74 2.56 15.99 8.08
N ASP A 75 2.75 14.68 7.91
CA ASP A 75 3.12 14.08 6.62
C ASP A 75 1.88 13.73 5.78
N CYS A 76 0.69 13.67 6.39
CA CYS A 76 -0.53 13.24 5.72
C CYS A 76 -1.07 14.33 4.78
N THR A 77 -1.14 14.03 3.49
CA THR A 77 -1.66 14.96 2.48
C THR A 77 -3.19 15.00 2.37
N GLY A 78 -3.89 14.14 3.11
CA GLY A 78 -5.36 14.06 3.02
C GLY A 78 -5.89 13.39 1.74
N CYS A 79 -5.04 12.68 0.97
CA CYS A 79 -5.44 12.13 -0.34
C CYS A 79 -6.54 11.05 -0.28
N GLY A 80 -6.73 10.40 0.87
CA GLY A 80 -7.75 9.36 1.08
C GLY A 80 -7.46 8.02 0.39
N LEU A 81 -6.30 7.85 -0.26
CA LEU A 81 -5.96 6.60 -0.98
C LEU A 81 -5.84 5.37 -0.05
N CYS A 82 -5.65 5.58 1.25
CA CYS A 82 -5.56 4.50 2.23
C CYS A 82 -6.91 3.93 2.66
N VAL A 83 -8.03 4.61 2.41
CA VAL A 83 -9.37 4.20 2.86
C VAL A 83 -9.81 2.91 2.17
N ALA A 84 -9.92 2.91 0.84
CA ALA A 84 -10.43 1.77 0.08
C ALA A 84 -9.62 0.46 0.25
N PRO A 85 -8.28 0.47 0.39
CA PRO A 85 -7.50 -0.75 0.64
C PRO A 85 -7.66 -1.36 2.03
N CYS A 86 -8.26 -0.64 3.00
CA CYS A 86 -8.44 -1.16 4.36
C CYS A 86 -9.55 -2.23 4.40
N PRO A 87 -9.24 -3.50 4.69
CA PRO A 87 -10.20 -4.60 4.61
C PRO A 87 -11.23 -4.60 5.75
N VAL A 88 -10.99 -3.81 6.79
CA VAL A 88 -11.85 -3.68 7.99
C VAL A 88 -12.42 -2.26 8.11
N ASP A 89 -12.23 -1.42 7.09
CA ASP A 89 -12.77 -0.06 7.00
C ASP A 89 -12.50 0.82 8.25
N CYS A 90 -11.34 0.66 8.87
CA CYS A 90 -10.97 1.36 10.11
C CYS A 90 -10.33 2.74 9.90
N ILE A 91 -10.41 3.33 8.70
CA ILE A 91 -9.72 4.59 8.37
C ILE A 91 -10.74 5.67 8.00
N GLU A 92 -10.72 6.78 8.75
CA GLU A 92 -11.59 7.93 8.55
C GLU A 92 -10.80 9.15 8.08
N MET A 93 -11.45 10.01 7.28
CA MET A 93 -10.89 11.31 6.89
C MET A 93 -11.48 12.41 7.77
N GLN A 94 -10.67 12.92 8.70
CA GLN A 94 -11.08 14.02 9.56
C GLN A 94 -10.79 15.35 8.87
N VAL A 95 -11.85 16.12 8.58
CA VAL A 95 -11.75 17.46 8.02
C VAL A 95 -10.97 18.36 8.98
N GLN A 96 -10.04 19.12 8.41
CA GLN A 96 -9.25 20.13 9.12
C GLN A 96 -9.69 21.52 8.64
N PRO A 97 -9.58 22.54 9.51
CA PRO A 97 -9.86 23.92 9.12
C PRO A 97 -8.90 24.43 8.04
N GLU A 98 -7.66 23.94 8.05
CA GLU A 98 -6.59 24.35 7.14
C GLU A 98 -5.70 23.17 6.72
N VAL A 99 -4.87 23.40 5.72
CA VAL A 99 -3.89 22.41 5.24
C VAL A 99 -2.73 22.34 6.22
N SER A 100 -2.54 21.19 6.86
CA SER A 100 -1.54 21.00 7.93
C SER A 100 -0.17 20.47 7.46
N TYR A 101 0.02 20.26 6.16
CA TYR A 101 1.23 19.65 5.60
C TYR A 101 1.95 20.60 4.63
N ASP A 102 3.27 20.48 4.56
CA ASP A 102 4.06 21.22 3.58
C ASP A 102 4.05 20.52 2.20
N ARG A 103 3.73 21.28 1.15
CA ARG A 103 3.60 20.73 -0.22
C ARG A 103 4.95 20.33 -0.81
N GLY A 104 6.04 21.02 -0.45
CA GLY A 104 7.39 20.71 -0.87
C GLY A 104 7.86 19.39 -0.25
N GLU A 105 7.71 19.25 1.06
CA GLU A 105 8.02 18.02 1.80
C GLU A 105 7.19 16.84 1.30
N ALA A 106 5.88 17.02 1.11
CA ALA A 106 5.03 15.97 0.53
C ALA A 106 5.55 15.49 -0.84
N ARG A 107 6.03 16.41 -1.69
CA ARG A 107 6.63 16.07 -2.98
C ARG A 107 7.95 15.32 -2.82
N LEU A 108 8.83 15.76 -1.91
CA LEU A 108 10.09 15.09 -1.63
C LEU A 108 9.87 13.67 -1.12
N ARG A 109 8.94 13.46 -0.19
CA ARG A 109 8.57 12.15 0.34
C ARG A 109 8.01 11.23 -0.74
N PHE A 110 7.13 11.75 -1.61
CA PHE A 110 6.63 10.99 -2.75
C PHE A 110 7.79 10.52 -3.65
N GLN A 111 8.73 11.40 -3.99
CA GLN A 111 9.90 11.06 -4.81
C GLN A 111 10.82 10.04 -4.13
N ALA A 112 11.06 10.18 -2.83
CA ALA A 112 11.83 9.25 -2.03
C ALA A 112 11.19 7.84 -2.04
N ARG A 113 9.86 7.78 -1.88
CA ARG A 113 9.09 6.54 -1.99
C ARG A 113 9.25 5.90 -3.38
N GLN A 114 9.06 6.66 -4.46
CA GLN A 114 9.18 6.12 -5.83
C GLN A 114 10.58 5.54 -6.07
N THR A 115 11.61 6.23 -5.61
CA THR A 115 13.01 5.77 -5.72
C THR A 115 13.22 4.46 -4.95
N ARG A 116 12.66 4.35 -3.74
CA ARG A 116 12.72 3.11 -2.95
C ARG A 116 12.03 1.95 -3.67
N LEU A 117 10.81 2.15 -4.17
CA LEU A 117 10.07 1.11 -4.91
C LEU A 117 10.82 0.64 -6.17
N LEU A 118 11.40 1.55 -6.94
CA LEU A 118 12.21 1.21 -8.11
C LEU A 118 13.44 0.37 -7.75
N ARG A 119 14.13 0.71 -6.64
CA ARG A 119 15.27 -0.08 -6.16
C ARG A 119 14.83 -1.49 -5.73
N GLU A 120 13.76 -1.60 -4.96
CA GLU A 120 13.19 -2.88 -4.53
C GLU A 120 12.79 -3.75 -5.73
N GLU A 121 12.15 -3.16 -6.74
CA GLU A 121 11.77 -3.85 -7.97
C GLU A 121 13.01 -4.36 -8.72
N HIS A 122 14.02 -3.50 -8.92
CA HIS A 122 15.24 -3.88 -9.62
C HIS A 122 15.97 -5.03 -8.92
N GLN A 123 16.12 -4.97 -7.59
CA GLN A 123 16.71 -6.03 -6.78
C GLN A 123 15.92 -7.34 -6.91
N LYS A 124 14.59 -7.27 -6.86
CA LYS A 124 13.72 -8.43 -7.01
C LYS A 124 13.90 -9.06 -8.39
N GLN A 125 13.93 -8.27 -9.46
CA GLN A 125 14.17 -8.74 -10.83
C GLN A 125 15.54 -9.42 -10.98
N GLN A 126 16.60 -8.84 -10.42
CA GLN A 126 17.93 -9.47 -10.40
C GLN A 126 17.91 -10.83 -9.69
N SER A 127 17.28 -10.90 -8.51
CA SER A 127 17.18 -12.14 -7.74
C SER A 127 16.42 -13.24 -8.49
N TYR A 128 15.38 -12.89 -9.24
CA TYR A 128 14.65 -13.83 -10.09
C TYR A 128 15.51 -14.36 -11.24
N ARG A 129 16.25 -13.47 -11.92
CA ARG A 129 17.16 -13.86 -13.00
C ARG A 129 18.25 -14.80 -12.49
N GLN A 130 18.85 -14.48 -11.34
CA GLN A 130 19.86 -15.32 -10.70
C GLN A 130 19.29 -16.69 -10.32
N LYS A 131 18.15 -16.74 -9.64
CA LYS A 131 17.49 -18.02 -9.28
C LYS A 131 17.18 -18.88 -10.51
N ARG A 132 16.73 -18.27 -11.60
CA ARG A 132 16.44 -18.97 -12.87
C ARG A 132 17.70 -19.51 -13.55
N GLN A 133 18.81 -18.76 -13.50
CA GLN A 133 20.10 -19.24 -14.01
C GLN A 133 20.62 -20.42 -13.18
N MET A 134 20.54 -20.31 -11.84
CA MET A 134 20.94 -21.40 -10.92
C MET A 134 20.07 -22.65 -11.10
N SER A 135 18.76 -22.49 -11.27
CA SER A 135 17.87 -23.65 -11.50
C SER A 135 18.14 -24.33 -12.84
N ALA A 136 18.43 -23.58 -13.90
CA ALA A 136 18.78 -24.15 -15.21
C ALA A 136 20.12 -24.93 -15.18
N GLN A 137 21.04 -24.58 -14.28
CA GLN A 137 22.28 -25.33 -14.06
C GLN A 137 22.05 -26.62 -13.25
N ASN A 138 21.02 -26.64 -12.39
CA ASN A 138 20.66 -27.77 -11.56
C ASN A 138 19.56 -28.69 -12.16
N GLU A 139 18.94 -28.30 -13.27
CA GLU A 139 17.92 -29.08 -14.00
C GLU A 139 18.57 -30.34 -14.62
N GLY A 140 18.74 -31.36 -13.78
CA GLY A 140 19.41 -32.61 -14.11
C GLY A 140 20.14 -33.27 -12.93
N ASP A 141 20.28 -32.58 -11.79
CA ASP A 141 20.90 -33.19 -10.60
C ASP A 141 19.93 -34.16 -9.91
N GLN A 142 20.13 -35.45 -10.18
CA GLN A 142 19.37 -36.55 -9.56
C GLN A 142 19.46 -36.52 -8.02
N ASN A 143 20.53 -35.96 -7.44
CA ASN A 143 20.64 -35.81 -5.99
C ASN A 143 19.66 -34.77 -5.44
N GLU A 144 19.41 -33.66 -6.16
CA GLU A 144 18.46 -32.63 -5.72
C GLU A 144 17.01 -33.15 -5.76
N VAL A 145 16.66 -33.94 -6.79
CA VAL A 145 15.34 -34.56 -6.93
C VAL A 145 15.09 -35.58 -5.80
N ASN A 146 16.08 -36.44 -5.53
CA ASN A 146 16.00 -37.46 -4.47
C ASN A 146 15.87 -36.82 -3.08
N ALA A 147 16.65 -35.77 -2.79
CA ALA A 147 16.58 -35.04 -1.53
C ALA A 147 15.20 -34.39 -1.29
N LYS A 148 14.58 -33.82 -2.35
CA LYS A 148 13.22 -33.26 -2.27
C LYS A 148 12.17 -34.35 -2.00
N GLN A 149 12.26 -35.51 -2.66
CA GLN A 149 11.36 -36.64 -2.42
C GLN A 149 11.47 -37.16 -0.99
N GLU A 150 12.68 -37.32 -0.48
CA GLU A 150 12.93 -37.80 0.89
C GLU A 150 12.36 -36.84 1.95
N TYR A 151 12.53 -35.53 1.74
CA TYR A 151 11.93 -34.50 2.60
C TYR A 151 10.39 -34.57 2.62
N ILE A 152 9.76 -34.73 1.45
CA ILE A 152 8.29 -34.87 1.34
C ILE A 152 7.82 -36.13 2.06
N LEU A 153 8.52 -37.25 1.90
CA LEU A 153 8.20 -38.52 2.57
C LEU A 153 8.30 -38.39 4.09
N GLN A 154 9.34 -37.73 4.61
CA GLN A 154 9.46 -37.44 6.04
C GLN A 154 8.32 -36.55 6.54
N ALA A 155 7.93 -35.52 5.78
CA ALA A 155 6.80 -34.65 6.15
C ALA A 155 5.47 -35.42 6.19
N LEU A 156 5.20 -36.27 5.20
CA LEU A 156 4.01 -37.13 5.17
C LEU A 156 4.00 -38.12 6.34
N ALA A 157 5.15 -38.67 6.72
CA ALA A 157 5.28 -39.55 7.88
C ALA A 157 4.93 -38.83 9.20
N ARG A 158 5.38 -37.58 9.37
CA ARG A 158 5.04 -36.73 10.54
C ARG A 158 3.56 -36.40 10.63
N VAL A 159 2.87 -36.24 9.49
CA VAL A 159 1.41 -36.00 9.48
C VAL A 159 0.65 -37.29 9.78
N LYS A 160 1.08 -38.42 9.20
CA LYS A 160 0.47 -39.74 9.46
C LYS A 160 0.58 -40.14 10.93
N SER A 161 1.69 -39.84 11.60
CA SER A 161 1.87 -40.12 13.03
C SER A 161 1.05 -39.21 13.96
N LYS A 162 0.46 -38.12 13.43
CA LYS A 162 -0.26 -37.10 14.22
C LYS A 162 -1.78 -37.17 14.16
N LYS A 163 -2.40 -38.12 13.45
CA LYS A 163 -3.89 -38.28 13.44
C LYS A 163 -4.38 -38.90 14.77
N PRO A 164 -5.15 -38.19 15.62
CA PRO A 164 -5.96 -38.81 16.66
C PRO A 164 -7.39 -39.10 16.13
N HIS A 165 -8.04 -40.08 16.72
CA HIS A 165 -9.43 -40.47 16.50
C HIS A 165 -10.40 -39.27 16.58
N ILE A 166 -11.20 -39.03 15.53
CA ILE A 166 -12.46 -38.30 15.61
C ILE A 166 -13.57 -39.34 15.45
N SER A 167 -14.14 -39.78 16.57
CA SER A 167 -15.38 -40.56 16.61
C SER A 167 -16.58 -39.62 16.58
N ASN A 168 -17.45 -39.78 15.59
CA ASN A 168 -18.76 -39.14 15.52
C ASN A 168 -19.63 -39.52 16.73
N SER A 169 -20.26 -38.55 17.40
CA SER A 169 -21.46 -38.79 18.21
C SER A 169 -22.58 -37.84 17.80
N THR A 170 -23.68 -38.48 17.40
CA THR A 170 -25.01 -37.98 17.12
C THR A 170 -25.58 -37.10 18.24
N LEU A 171 -26.22 -35.99 17.86
CA LEU A 171 -27.52 -35.53 18.37
C LEU A 171 -28.24 -34.81 17.22
#